data_AF-A0A1B8WLL9-F1
#
_entry.id   AF-A0A1B8WLL9-F1
#
_cell.length_a   1.000
_cell.length_b   1.000
_cell.length_c   1.000
_cell.angle_alpha   90.00
_cell.angle_beta   90.00
_cell.angle_gamma   90.00
#
_symmetry.space_group_name_H-M   'P 1'
#
loop_
_entity.id
_entity.type
_entity.pdbx_description
1 polymer ?
#
loop_
_entity_poly.entity_id
_entity_poly.type
_entity_poly.pdbx_seq_one_letter_code
_entity_poly.pdbx_strand_id
1 'polypeptide(L)'
;MKEIISYTGIIEKPYEEVVSYLSTMPIGRITASHLPLLLTGASGSGGTLQVKGGPQLFTIYTGDEAAAIRVAYMDIDAANGHFTVFGGWWYRNDYELKPHAKGCQIRYSIGNAASPLSSWLVPLLKDYRGYKNEKRTGRMMRAFDDWVAVLGVRLHCKAYRY
;
A
#
# COMPACT_ATOMS: atom_id res chain seq x y z
N MET A 1 -9.49 -14.04 -2.73
CA MET A 1 -8.18 -13.69 -3.32
C MET A 1 -7.12 -14.58 -2.70
N LYS A 2 -6.10 -15.04 -3.43
CA LYS A 2 -5.00 -15.83 -2.85
C LYS A 2 -3.87 -14.91 -2.43
N GLU A 3 -3.63 -14.79 -1.12
CA GLU A 3 -2.52 -14.02 -0.56
C GLU A 3 -1.17 -14.68 -0.88
N ILE A 4 -0.19 -13.82 -1.15
CA ILE A 4 1.20 -14.20 -1.47
C ILE A 4 2.11 -13.78 -0.31
N ILE A 5 1.89 -12.57 0.22
CA ILE A 5 2.63 -11.96 1.32
C ILE A 5 1.62 -11.33 2.28
N SER A 6 1.87 -11.42 3.58
CA SER A 6 1.15 -10.65 4.60
C SER A 6 2.13 -10.25 5.70
N TYR A 7 2.01 -9.00 6.17
CA TYR A 7 2.71 -8.48 7.35
C TYR A 7 1.73 -7.74 8.25
N THR A 8 2.04 -7.69 9.54
CA THR A 8 1.23 -7.01 10.54
C THR A 8 2.10 -6.04 11.31
N GLY A 9 1.60 -4.86 11.63
CA GLY A 9 2.28 -3.87 12.46
C GLY A 9 1.35 -3.26 13.47
N ILE A 10 1.93 -2.67 14.52
CA ILE A 10 1.25 -1.85 15.51
C ILE A 10 1.69 -0.40 15.32
N ILE A 11 0.72 0.50 15.39
CA ILE A 11 0.92 1.94 15.51
C ILE A 11 0.35 2.32 16.88
N GLU A 12 1.17 2.88 17.77
CA GLU A 12 0.79 3.25 19.14
C GLU A 12 -0.04 4.55 19.18
N LYS A 13 -1.12 4.58 18.39
CA LYS A 13 -2.13 5.63 18.31
C LYS A 13 -3.53 5.03 18.24
N PRO A 14 -4.58 5.74 18.69
CA PRO A 14 -5.96 5.28 18.57
C PRO A 14 -6.32 4.94 17.12
N TYR A 15 -7.12 3.90 16.93
CA TYR A 15 -7.55 3.41 15.63
C TYR A 15 -8.15 4.51 14.76
N GLU A 16 -8.99 5.36 15.34
CA GLU A 16 -9.68 6.46 14.68
C GLU A 16 -8.70 7.52 14.14
N GLU A 17 -7.65 7.83 14.91
CA GLU A 17 -6.60 8.76 14.48
C GLU A 17 -5.82 8.19 13.29
N VAL A 18 -5.47 6.90 13.34
CA VAL A 18 -4.70 6.25 12.27
C VAL A 18 -5.54 6.13 10.99
N VAL A 19 -6.81 5.74 11.10
CA VAL A 19 -7.74 5.68 9.96
C VAL A 19 -7.96 7.06 9.36
N SER A 20 -8.19 8.10 10.18
CA SER A 20 -8.33 9.48 9.72
C SER A 20 -7.08 9.96 8.97
N TYR A 21 -5.90 9.66 9.51
CA TYR A 21 -4.63 10.00 8.87
C TYR A 21 -4.46 9.31 7.50
N LEU A 22 -4.64 7.98 7.44
CA LEU A 22 -4.43 7.23 6.19
C LEU A 22 -5.50 7.50 5.13
N SER A 23 -6.71 7.90 5.54
CA SER A 23 -7.80 8.27 4.62
C SER A 23 -7.64 9.67 4.04
N THR A 24 -6.82 10.52 4.63
CA THR A 24 -6.53 11.86 4.13
C THR A 24 -5.44 11.81 3.07
N MET A 25 -5.79 11.25 1.91
CA MET A 25 -4.89 11.15 0.78
C MET A 25 -4.72 12.51 0.08
N PRO A 26 -3.50 13.03 -0.05
CA PRO A 26 -3.28 14.30 -0.74
C PRO A 26 -3.52 14.15 -2.26
N ILE A 27 -4.17 15.15 -2.84
CA ILE A 27 -4.44 15.26 -4.28
C ILE A 27 -3.40 16.19 -4.92
N GLY A 28 -3.04 15.94 -6.18
CA GLY A 28 -2.08 16.74 -6.94
C GLY A 28 -0.71 16.08 -7.03
N ARG A 29 0.34 16.89 -7.23
CA ARG A 29 1.72 16.39 -7.28
C ARG A 29 2.23 16.17 -5.86
N ILE A 30 2.55 14.93 -5.54
CA ILE A 30 3.03 14.53 -4.22
C ILE A 30 4.29 13.68 -4.34
N THR A 31 5.10 13.66 -3.29
CA THR A 31 6.20 12.72 -3.19
C THR A 31 5.66 11.32 -2.87
N ALA A 32 6.31 10.31 -3.45
CA ALA A 32 5.94 8.92 -3.27
C ALA A 32 5.86 8.48 -1.80
N SER A 33 6.66 9.08 -0.90
CA SER A 33 6.64 8.78 0.53
C SER A 33 5.29 9.00 1.21
N HIS A 34 4.39 9.80 0.64
CA HIS A 34 3.05 10.00 1.18
C HIS A 34 2.09 8.86 0.85
N LEU A 35 2.51 7.91 0.02
CA LEU A 35 1.68 6.84 -0.47
C LEU A 35 1.87 5.54 0.30
N PRO A 36 0.89 4.62 0.22
CA PRO A 36 1.04 3.24 0.64
C PRO A 36 2.31 2.57 0.09
N LEU A 37 2.83 1.59 0.84
CA LEU A 37 4.11 0.92 0.65
C LEU A 37 4.49 0.62 -0.81
N LEU A 38 3.60 -0.01 -1.58
CA LEU A 38 3.95 -0.44 -2.94
C LEU A 38 4.08 0.67 -3.98
N LEU A 39 3.51 1.83 -3.71
CA LEU A 39 3.61 2.98 -4.59
C LEU A 39 4.95 3.71 -4.41
N THR A 40 5.53 3.61 -3.20
CA THR A 40 6.89 4.11 -2.93
C THR A 40 7.94 3.33 -3.75
N GLY A 41 7.76 2.02 -3.90
CA GLY A 41 8.66 1.16 -4.69
C GLY A 41 8.59 1.38 -6.20
N ALA A 42 7.42 1.73 -6.74
CA ALA A 42 7.20 1.94 -8.17
C ALA A 42 7.78 3.25 -8.72
N SER A 43 8.00 4.24 -7.85
CA SER A 43 8.44 5.59 -8.21
C SER A 43 9.80 5.98 -7.63
N GLY A 44 10.34 5.16 -6.72
CA GLY A 44 11.52 5.51 -5.92
C GLY A 44 11.17 6.51 -4.81
N SER A 45 11.97 6.56 -3.74
CA SER A 45 11.71 7.41 -2.56
C SER A 45 11.66 8.92 -2.86
N GLY A 46 12.21 9.36 -4.01
CA GLY A 46 12.14 10.74 -4.49
C GLY A 46 11.22 10.97 -5.69
N GLY A 47 10.47 9.94 -6.12
CA GLY A 47 9.56 10.05 -7.26
C GLY A 47 8.41 11.01 -6.98
N THR A 48 8.12 11.88 -7.94
CA THR A 48 6.91 12.70 -7.92
C THR A 48 5.79 11.92 -8.63
N LEU A 49 4.64 11.81 -7.97
CA LEU A 49 3.45 11.16 -8.49
C LEU A 49 2.32 12.17 -8.56
N GLN A 50 1.43 12.00 -9.54
CA GLN A 50 0.21 12.78 -9.64
C GLN A 50 -0.96 11.93 -9.14
N VAL A 51 -1.66 12.42 -8.12
CA VAL A 51 -2.86 11.79 -7.57
C VAL A 51 -4.08 12.58 -7.99
N LYS A 52 -5.05 11.91 -8.60
CA LYS A 52 -6.35 12.48 -9.01
C LYS A 52 -7.48 11.64 -8.40
N GLY A 53 -8.67 12.21 -8.22
CA GLY A 53 -9.84 11.53 -7.64
C GLY A 53 -10.20 12.06 -6.26
N GLY A 54 -10.76 11.20 -5.40
CA GLY A 54 -11.18 11.57 -4.04
C GLY A 54 -12.33 10.71 -3.49
N PRO A 55 -12.82 11.06 -2.29
CA PRO A 55 -12.16 10.69 -1.03
C PRO A 55 -12.04 9.16 -0.84
N GLN A 56 -12.77 8.39 -1.64
CA GLN A 56 -12.75 6.93 -1.63
C GLN A 56 -11.91 6.38 -2.79
N LEU A 57 -12.05 6.90 -4.01
CA LEU A 57 -11.35 6.36 -5.18
C LEU A 57 -10.32 7.34 -5.73
N PHE A 58 -9.07 6.91 -5.80
CA PHE A 58 -7.94 7.68 -6.31
C PHE A 58 -7.27 6.96 -7.46
N THR A 59 -6.81 7.72 -8.43
CA THR A 59 -5.98 7.26 -9.54
C THR A 59 -4.60 7.88 -9.43
N ILE A 60 -3.57 7.05 -9.54
CA ILE A 60 -2.18 7.47 -9.35
C ILE A 60 -1.45 7.35 -10.68
N TYR A 61 -0.75 8.42 -11.05
CA TYR A 61 0.00 8.54 -12.29
C TYR A 61 1.48 8.82 -11.98
N THR A 62 2.35 8.32 -12.85
CA THR A 62 3.78 8.67 -12.89
C THR A 62 4.11 9.42 -14.17
N GLY A 63 5.19 10.21 -14.15
CA GLY A 63 5.63 11.05 -15.27
C GLY A 63 4.98 12.44 -15.30
N ASP A 64 5.40 13.24 -16.27
CA ASP A 64 4.81 14.57 -16.50
C ASP A 64 3.47 14.48 -17.23
N GLU A 65 2.67 15.53 -17.14
CA GLU A 65 1.27 15.54 -17.59
C GLU A 65 1.09 15.14 -19.07
N ALA A 66 2.03 15.52 -19.94
CA ALA A 66 2.02 15.14 -21.36
C ALA A 66 2.30 13.64 -21.62
N ALA A 67 2.85 12.93 -20.64
CA ALA A 67 3.26 11.52 -20.73
C ALA A 67 2.81 10.69 -19.50
N ALA A 68 1.75 11.13 -18.82
CA ALA A 68 1.33 10.54 -17.55
C ALA A 68 0.85 9.09 -17.74
N ILE A 69 1.52 8.14 -17.09
CA ILE A 69 1.15 6.73 -17.12
C ILE A 69 0.41 6.40 -15.82
N ARG A 70 -0.78 5.83 -15.95
CA ARG A 70 -1.52 5.30 -14.79
C ARG A 70 -0.79 4.10 -14.21
N VAL A 71 -0.36 4.20 -12.95
CA VAL A 71 0.36 3.12 -12.26
C VAL A 71 -0.52 2.33 -11.31
N ALA A 72 -1.56 2.97 -10.74
CA ALA A 72 -2.44 2.31 -9.79
C ALA A 72 -3.79 3.00 -9.62
N TYR A 73 -4.72 2.23 -9.07
CA TYR A 73 -5.95 2.72 -8.43
C TYR A 73 -5.88 2.44 -6.94
N MET A 74 -6.43 3.35 -6.14
CA MET A 74 -6.55 3.18 -4.71
C MET A 74 -8.00 3.40 -4.28
N ASP A 75 -8.52 2.49 -3.47
CA ASP A 75 -9.85 2.55 -2.87
C ASP A 75 -9.69 2.65 -1.35
N ILE A 76 -10.36 3.60 -0.73
CA ILE A 76 -10.33 3.90 0.70
C ILE A 76 -11.73 3.75 1.29
N ASP A 77 -11.94 2.68 2.04
CA ASP A 77 -13.10 2.47 2.89
C ASP A 77 -12.73 2.80 4.34
N ALA A 78 -12.75 4.10 4.65
CA ALA A 78 -12.40 4.59 5.98
C ALA A 78 -13.39 4.10 7.06
N ALA A 79 -14.65 3.85 6.70
CA ALA A 79 -15.66 3.37 7.64
C ALA A 79 -15.30 1.97 8.19
N ASN A 80 -14.71 1.12 7.34
CA ASN A 80 -14.28 -0.22 7.71
C ASN A 80 -12.76 -0.34 7.94
N GLY A 81 -12.03 0.78 7.95
CA GLY A 81 -10.58 0.78 8.15
C GLY A 81 -9.82 0.01 7.07
N HIS A 82 -10.30 0.05 5.83
CA HIS A 82 -9.77 -0.77 4.75
C HIS A 82 -9.29 0.07 3.57
N PHE A 83 -8.07 -0.20 3.10
CA PHE A 83 -7.45 0.52 2.00
C PHE A 83 -6.94 -0.50 0.99
N THR A 84 -7.31 -0.32 -0.27
CA THR A 84 -6.91 -1.23 -1.34
C THR A 84 -6.12 -0.48 -2.40
N VAL A 85 -4.99 -1.03 -2.83
CA VAL A 85 -4.23 -0.53 -3.97
C VAL A 85 -4.19 -1.60 -5.05
N PHE A 86 -4.79 -1.29 -6.20
CA PHE A 86 -4.74 -2.12 -7.40
C PHE A 86 -3.62 -1.62 -8.32
N GLY A 87 -2.69 -2.51 -8.65
CA GLY A 87 -1.59 -2.22 -9.57
C GLY A 87 -1.52 -3.26 -10.69
N GLY A 88 -1.23 -2.80 -11.91
CA GLY A 88 -1.25 -3.66 -13.09
C GLY A 88 -2.60 -4.34 -13.32
N TRP A 89 -2.59 -5.51 -13.98
CA TRP A 89 -3.81 -6.29 -14.27
C TRP A 89 -4.04 -7.46 -13.32
N TRP A 90 -3.09 -7.76 -12.42
CA TRP A 90 -3.08 -9.03 -11.68
C TRP A 90 -2.89 -8.91 -10.17
N TYR A 91 -2.35 -7.83 -9.62
CA TYR A 91 -2.07 -7.75 -8.18
C TYR A 91 -2.89 -6.68 -7.48
N ARG A 92 -3.26 -7.01 -6.25
CA ARG A 92 -3.97 -6.14 -5.32
C ARG A 92 -3.26 -6.19 -3.98
N ASN A 93 -3.23 -5.04 -3.33
CA ASN A 93 -2.67 -4.88 -2.00
C ASN A 93 -3.76 -4.38 -1.08
N ASP A 94 -3.90 -5.01 0.07
CA ASP A 94 -4.90 -4.66 1.06
C ASP A 94 -4.21 -4.20 2.33
N TYR A 95 -4.75 -3.16 2.94
CA TYR A 95 -4.40 -2.68 4.26
C TYR A 95 -5.66 -2.72 5.11
N GLU A 96 -5.67 -3.61 6.09
CA GLU A 96 -6.75 -3.73 7.08
C GLU A 96 -6.28 -3.12 8.39
N LEU A 97 -7.01 -2.11 8.88
CA LEU A 97 -6.79 -1.51 10.18
C LEU A 97 -7.79 -2.07 11.18
N LYS A 98 -7.33 -2.35 12.39
CA LYS A 98 -8.20 -2.81 13.49
C LYS A 98 -7.78 -2.17 14.80
N PRO A 99 -8.72 -1.89 15.72
CA PRO A 99 -8.39 -1.54 17.09
C PRO A 99 -7.53 -2.63 17.74
N HIS A 100 -6.56 -2.21 18.54
CA HIS A 100 -5.66 -3.09 19.28
C HIS A 100 -5.38 -2.51 20.67
N ALA A 101 -5.07 -3.35 21.66
CA ALA A 101 -4.84 -2.89 23.03
C ALA A 101 -3.69 -1.87 23.17
N LYS A 102 -2.77 -1.83 22.20
CA LYS A 102 -1.64 -0.89 22.13
C LYS A 102 -1.88 0.29 21.17
N GLY A 103 -3.05 0.42 20.56
CA GLY A 103 -3.35 1.44 19.55
C GLY A 103 -4.09 0.86 18.35
N CYS A 104 -3.48 0.95 17.18
CA CYS A 104 -4.02 0.43 15.93
C CYS A 104 -3.14 -0.70 15.40
N GLN A 105 -3.74 -1.84 15.08
CA GLN A 105 -3.09 -2.86 14.28
C GLN A 105 -3.32 -2.53 12.81
N ILE A 106 -2.28 -2.67 11.99
CA ILE A 106 -2.36 -2.63 10.54
C ILE A 106 -1.88 -3.95 9.96
N ARG A 107 -2.70 -4.58 9.13
CA ARG A 107 -2.32 -5.76 8.35
C ARG A 107 -2.19 -5.35 6.90
N TYR A 108 -1.03 -5.57 6.34
CA TYR A 108 -0.76 -5.41 4.92
C TYR A 108 -0.71 -6.77 4.25
N SER A 109 -1.33 -6.93 3.09
CA SER A 109 -1.17 -8.12 2.27
C SER A 109 -1.15 -7.83 0.77
N ILE A 110 -0.57 -8.77 0.02
CA ILE A 110 -0.53 -8.77 -1.44
C ILE A 110 -1.17 -10.05 -1.92
N GLY A 111 -2.07 -9.97 -2.89
CA GLY A 111 -2.68 -11.14 -3.49
C GLY A 111 -2.84 -11.05 -5.01
N ASN A 112 -3.10 -12.21 -5.61
CA ASN A 112 -3.49 -12.29 -7.02
C ASN A 112 -4.98 -11.92 -7.16
N ALA A 113 -5.23 -10.81 -7.84
CA ALA A 113 -6.54 -10.26 -8.21
C ALA A 113 -6.83 -10.35 -9.70
N ALA A 114 -6.02 -11.08 -10.49
CA ALA A 114 -6.32 -11.37 -11.88
C ALA A 114 -7.67 -12.07 -12.02
N SER A 115 -8.36 -11.81 -13.14
CA SER A 115 -9.58 -12.54 -13.49
C SER A 115 -9.29 -14.04 -13.63
N PRO A 116 -10.27 -14.94 -13.41
CA PRO A 116 -10.06 -16.38 -13.58
C PRO A 116 -9.51 -16.76 -14.96
N LEU A 117 -9.88 -16.00 -16.00
CA LEU A 117 -9.42 -16.19 -17.38
C LEU A 117 -7.94 -15.88 -17.58
N SER A 118 -7.33 -15.06 -16.72
CA SER A 118 -5.95 -14.59 -16.85
C SER A 118 -5.06 -14.99 -15.66
N SER A 119 -5.65 -15.52 -14.58
CA SER A 119 -4.92 -15.89 -13.35
C SER A 119 -3.86 -16.97 -13.57
N TRP A 120 -4.01 -17.78 -14.61
CA TRP A 120 -3.06 -18.83 -14.98
C TRP A 120 -1.74 -18.27 -15.57
N LEU A 121 -1.74 -17.04 -16.10
CA LEU A 121 -0.54 -16.36 -16.61
C LEU A 121 0.30 -15.75 -15.48
N VAL A 122 -0.31 -15.46 -14.33
CA VAL A 122 0.34 -14.75 -13.21
C VAL A 122 1.61 -15.42 -12.70
N PRO A 123 1.68 -16.76 -12.53
CA PRO A 123 2.92 -17.46 -12.15
C PRO A 123 4.11 -17.24 -13.10
N LEU A 124 3.86 -16.81 -14.33
CA LEU A 124 4.90 -16.56 -15.32
C LEU A 124 5.57 -15.19 -15.15
N LEU A 125 4.93 -14.27 -14.44
CA LEU A 125 5.41 -12.90 -14.28
C LEU A 125 6.63 -12.84 -13.35
N LYS A 126 7.65 -12.07 -13.75
CA LYS A 126 8.86 -11.83 -12.96
C LYS A 126 8.52 -11.28 -11.58
N ASP A 127 7.58 -10.35 -11.50
CA ASP A 127 7.16 -9.70 -10.25
C ASP A 127 6.49 -10.71 -9.30
N TYR A 128 5.60 -11.57 -9.81
CA TYR A 128 4.98 -12.63 -9.01
C TYR A 128 6.02 -13.60 -8.44
N ARG A 129 7.00 -14.01 -9.24
CA ARG A 129 8.10 -14.86 -8.78
C ARG A 129 8.96 -14.12 -7.74
N GLY A 130 9.18 -12.82 -7.92
CA GLY A 130 9.82 -11.95 -6.96
C GLY A 130 9.13 -11.98 -5.60
N TYR A 131 7.81 -11.77 -5.57
CA TYR A 131 7.01 -11.84 -4.34
C TYR A 131 6.98 -13.23 -3.71
N LYS A 132 6.93 -14.31 -4.50
CA LYS A 132 7.04 -15.66 -3.94
C LYS A 132 8.39 -15.93 -3.26
N ASN A 133 9.46 -15.34 -3.79
CA ASN A 133 10.80 -15.44 -3.22
C ASN A 133 11.03 -14.49 -2.04
N GLU A 134 10.02 -13.71 -1.64
CA GLU A 134 10.15 -12.71 -0.59
C GLU A 134 10.63 -13.30 0.74
N LYS A 135 10.17 -14.51 1.11
CA LYS A 135 10.65 -15.20 2.31
C LYS A 135 12.17 -15.36 2.35
N ARG A 136 12.82 -15.44 1.18
CA ARG A 136 14.27 -15.55 1.05
C ARG A 136 14.97 -14.19 1.03
N THR A 137 14.34 -13.15 0.45
CA THR A 137 14.96 -11.83 0.26
C THR A 137 14.71 -10.85 1.39
N GLY A 138 13.58 -10.98 2.10
CA GLY A 138 13.16 -10.06 3.15
C GLY A 138 13.08 -8.60 2.68
N ARG A 139 12.82 -8.36 1.39
CA ARG A 139 12.83 -7.01 0.81
C ARG A 139 11.52 -6.29 1.15
N MET A 140 10.39 -6.92 0.90
CA MET A 140 9.07 -6.41 1.26
C MET A 140 8.89 -6.32 2.77
N MET A 141 9.45 -7.28 3.52
CA MET A 141 9.43 -7.21 4.99
C MET A 141 10.14 -5.95 5.49
N ARG A 142 11.36 -5.67 5.02
CA ARG A 142 12.09 -4.44 5.38
C ARG A 142 11.37 -3.19 4.91
N ALA A 143 10.82 -3.19 3.69
CA ALA A 143 10.08 -2.06 3.20
C ALA A 143 8.81 -1.79 4.03
N PHE A 144 8.14 -2.85 4.52
CA PHE A 144 7.05 -2.72 5.48
C PHE A 144 7.52 -2.14 6.82
N ASP A 145 8.64 -2.63 7.35
CA ASP A 145 9.25 -2.09 8.58
C ASP A 145 9.56 -0.59 8.45
N ASP A 146 10.18 -0.18 7.33
CA ASP A 146 10.50 1.22 7.02
C ASP A 146 9.23 2.08 6.90
N TRP A 147 8.19 1.57 6.23
CA TRP A 147 6.94 2.30 6.07
C TRP A 147 6.20 2.49 7.40
N VAL A 148 6.13 1.44 8.24
CA VAL A 148 5.56 1.54 9.58
C VAL A 148 6.36 2.53 10.43
N ALA A 149 7.70 2.53 10.34
CA ALA A 149 8.53 3.51 11.04
C ALA A 149 8.26 4.96 10.58
N VAL A 150 8.08 5.19 9.27
CA VAL A 150 7.70 6.50 8.73
C VAL A 150 6.33 6.93 9.28
N LEU A 151 5.35 6.02 9.38
CA LEU A 151 4.06 6.33 10.00
C LEU A 151 4.23 6.73 11.47
N GLY A 152 5.09 6.03 12.22
CA GLY A 152 5.41 6.40 13.61
C GLY A 152 5.96 7.82 13.72
N VAL A 153 6.88 8.22 12.84
CA VAL A 153 7.41 9.59 12.80
C VAL A 153 6.30 10.62 12.52
N ARG A 154 5.44 10.35 11.53
CA ARG A 154 4.39 11.30 11.11
C ARG A 154 3.24 11.42 12.11
N LEU A 155 2.93 10.33 12.81
CA LEU A 155 1.91 10.29 13.85
C LEU A 155 2.47 10.60 15.24
N HIS A 156 3.77 10.92 15.34
CA HIS A 156 4.47 11.22 16.58
C HIS A 156 4.29 10.12 17.65
N CYS A 157 4.41 8.86 17.26
CA CYS A 157 4.24 7.69 18.11
C CYS A 157 5.25 6.59 17.79
N LYS A 158 5.29 5.53 18.62
CA LYS A 158 5.99 4.31 18.23
C LYS A 158 5.16 3.55 17.19
N ALA A 159 5.84 2.95 16.23
CA ALA A 159 5.22 2.07 15.26
C ALA A 159 6.24 1.00 14.88
N TYR A 160 5.80 -0.26 14.83
CA TYR A 160 6.68 -1.41 14.62
C TYR A 160 5.93 -2.61 14.04
N ARG A 161 6.63 -3.51 13.35
CA ARG A 161 6.07 -4.78 12.89
C ARG A 161 5.82 -5.73 14.06
N TYR A 162 4.64 -6.36 14.07
CA TYR A 162 4.14 -7.29 15.09
C TYR A 162 4.46 -8.74 14.73
#